data_AF-A0A972P360-F1
#
_entry.id   AF-A0A972P360-F1
#
_cell.length_a   1.000
_cell.length_b   1.000
_cell.length_c   1.000
_cell.angle_alpha   90.00
_cell.angle_beta   90.00
_cell.angle_gamma   90.00
#
_symmetry.space_group_name_H-M   'P 1'
#
loop_
_entity.id
_entity.type
_entity.pdbx_description
1 polymer ?
#
loop_
_entity_poly.entity_id
_entity_poly.type
_entity_poly.pdbx_seq_one_letter_code
_entity_poly.pdbx_strand_id
1 'polypeptide(L)'
;MAKTATLRIQQWGNSLAVRIPAAVARSAHFEVGQEVEVTTDEIGVTVKPVGPRKLTLAEKLAKFDPATHGGEAMATDRIGAEVF
;
A
#
# COMPACT_ATOMS: atom_id res chain seq x y z
N MET A 1 11.42 -10.17 4.26
CA MET A 1 11.88 -10.43 5.64
C MET A 1 11.31 -9.36 6.55
N ALA A 2 10.81 -9.73 7.73
CA ALA A 2 10.35 -8.77 8.72
C ALA A 2 11.54 -7.91 9.19
N LYS A 3 11.37 -6.58 9.20
CA LYS A 3 12.38 -5.65 9.73
C LYS A 3 11.94 -5.23 11.12
N THR A 4 12.75 -5.57 12.12
CA THR A 4 12.47 -5.28 13.53
C THR A 4 13.49 -4.26 14.06
N ALA A 5 13.04 -3.31 14.87
CA ALA A 5 13.90 -2.39 15.59
C ALA A 5 13.37 -2.23 17.02
N THR A 6 14.26 -2.35 18.01
CA THR A 6 13.92 -2.14 19.42
C THR A 6 14.12 -0.68 19.78
N LEU A 7 13.05 -0.02 20.22
CA LEU A 7 13.03 1.42 20.50
C LEU A 7 12.31 1.67 21.83
N ARG A 8 12.60 2.80 22.45
CA ARG A 8 11.86 3.26 23.64
C ARG A 8 10.68 4.12 23.22
N ILE A 9 9.55 3.91 23.88
CA ILE A 9 8.39 4.80 23.79
C ILE A 9 8.80 6.18 24.33
N GLN A 10 8.34 7.25 23.67
CA GLN A 10 8.57 8.63 24.05
C GLN A 10 7.23 9.33 24.32
N GLN A 11 7.25 10.42 25.09
CA GLN A 11 6.09 11.28 25.25
C GLN A 11 5.98 12.25 24.07
N TRP A 12 4.77 12.39 23.52
CA TRP A 12 4.41 13.40 22.53
C TRP A 12 3.12 14.09 22.98
N GLY A 13 3.27 15.25 23.63
CA GLY A 13 2.16 15.94 24.28
C GLY A 13 1.53 15.07 25.39
N ASN A 14 0.21 14.84 25.29
CA ASN A 14 -0.54 13.98 26.21
C ASN A 14 -0.55 12.49 25.80
N SER A 15 0.21 12.13 24.77
CA SER A 15 0.21 10.77 24.20
C SER A 15 1.60 10.16 24.18
N LEU A 16 1.65 8.86 23.89
CA LEU A 16 2.88 8.10 23.71
C LEU A 16 3.16 7.91 22.22
N ALA A 17 4.44 7.97 21.84
CA ALA A 17 4.89 7.84 20.47
C ALA A 17 6.12 6.92 20.35
N VAL A 18 6.18 6.16 19.27
CA VAL A 18 7.35 5.37 18.86
C VAL A 18 7.82 5.89 17.51
N ARG A 19 9.12 6.16 17.38
CA ARG A 19 9.70 6.57 16.09
C ARG A 19 9.77 5.36 15.16
N ILE A 20 9.19 5.45 13.97
CA ILE A 20 9.31 4.38 12.97
C ILE A 20 10.56 4.64 12.12
N PRO A 21 11.61 3.80 12.17
CA PRO A 21 12.80 4.01 11.34
C PRO A 21 12.47 3.96 9.86
N ALA A 22 13.18 4.74 9.04
CA ALA A 22 12.91 4.88 7.61
C ALA A 22 12.91 3.54 6.84
N ALA A 23 13.68 2.55 7.29
CA ALA A 23 13.69 1.21 6.67
C ALA A 23 12.40 0.41 6.94
N VAL A 24 11.79 0.60 8.12
CA VAL A 24 10.52 -0.04 8.52
C VAL A 24 9.35 0.70 7.88
N ALA A 25 9.34 2.04 7.93
CA ALA A 25 8.30 2.86 7.31
C ALA A 25 8.15 2.57 5.81
N ARG A 26 9.28 2.49 5.07
CA ARG A 26 9.26 2.12 3.65
C ARG A 26 8.73 0.70 3.39
N SER A 27 9.07 -0.25 4.24
CA SER A 27 8.59 -1.63 4.12
C SER A 27 7.11 -1.79 4.48
N ALA A 28 6.59 -0.91 5.36
CA ALA A 28 5.18 -0.83 5.71
C ALA A 28 4.37 0.08 4.77
N HIS A 29 5.02 0.71 3.77
CA HIS A 29 4.43 1.71 2.88
C HIS A 29 3.77 2.90 3.62
N PHE A 30 4.39 3.33 4.72
CA PHE A 30 3.96 4.52 5.44
C PHE A 30 4.46 5.80 4.77
N GLU A 31 3.53 6.74 4.58
CA GLU A 31 3.77 8.08 4.04
C GLU A 31 3.41 9.15 5.09
N VAL A 32 4.05 10.31 5.03
CA VAL A 32 3.76 11.42 5.97
C VAL A 32 2.36 11.94 5.73
N GLY A 33 1.57 12.11 6.80
CA GLY A 33 0.17 12.57 6.70
C GLY A 33 -0.83 11.48 6.29
N GLN A 34 -0.37 10.22 6.15
CA GLN A 34 -1.26 9.10 5.90
C GLN A 34 -2.13 8.79 7.12
N GLU A 35 -3.41 8.50 6.87
CA GLU A 35 -4.32 8.02 7.90
C GLU A 35 -4.01 6.56 8.26
N VAL A 36 -3.95 6.26 9.55
CA VAL A 36 -3.64 4.93 10.07
C VAL A 36 -4.65 4.55 11.15
N GLU A 37 -5.03 3.28 11.15
CA GLU A 37 -5.83 2.67 12.19
C GLU A 37 -4.90 2.05 13.23
N VAL A 38 -5.18 2.34 14.49
CA VAL A 38 -4.44 1.83 15.64
C VAL A 38 -5.39 0.94 16.44
N THR A 39 -5.11 -0.34 16.51
CA THR A 39 -5.90 -1.31 17.27
C THR A 39 -5.05 -1.96 18.36
N THR A 40 -5.68 -2.22 19.50
CA THR A 40 -5.05 -2.99 20.58
C THR A 40 -5.39 -4.47 20.40
N ASP A 41 -4.39 -5.32 20.49
CA ASP A 41 -4.51 -6.77 20.50
C ASP A 41 -3.99 -7.33 21.84
N GLU A 42 -4.04 -8.66 22.02
CA GLU A 42 -3.65 -9.30 23.28
C GLU A 42 -2.16 -9.12 23.64
N ILE A 43 -1.31 -8.85 22.66
CA ILE A 43 0.16 -8.83 22.80
C ILE A 43 0.78 -7.47 22.44
N GLY A 44 -0.02 -6.47 22.08
CA GLY A 44 0.46 -5.14 21.73
C GLY A 44 -0.53 -4.27 20.97
N VAL A 45 0.04 -3.36 20.19
CA VAL A 45 -0.69 -2.40 19.36
C VAL A 45 -0.32 -2.64 17.91
N THR A 46 -1.33 -2.87 17.10
CA THR A 46 -1.20 -3.05 15.65
C THR A 46 -1.58 -1.73 14.96
N VAL A 47 -0.66 -1.22 14.12
CA VAL A 47 -0.88 -0.01 13.32
C VAL A 47 -0.94 -0.39 11.85
N LYS A 48 -2.04 -0.07 11.17
CA LYS A 48 -2.26 -0.37 9.74
C LYS A 48 -2.70 0.88 8.99
N PRO A 49 -2.31 1.06 7.72
CA PRO A 49 -2.80 2.17 6.93
C PRO A 49 -4.32 2.04 6.68
N VAL A 50 -5.05 3.15 6.77
CA VAL A 50 -6.48 3.20 6.43
C VAL A 50 -6.63 3.29 4.91
N GLY A 51 -7.56 2.52 4.36
CA GLY A 51 -7.88 2.51 2.94
C GLY A 51 -7.43 1.25 2.19
N PRO A 52 -7.82 1.12 0.91
CA PRO A 52 -7.48 -0.06 0.12
C PRO A 52 -5.97 -0.15 -0.04
N ARG A 53 -5.39 -1.26 0.42
CA ARG A 53 -3.99 -1.58 0.18
C ARG A 53 -3.68 -1.44 -1.32
N LYS A 54 -2.54 -0.84 -1.66
CA LYS A 54 -2.04 -0.90 -3.05
C LYS A 54 -1.83 -2.38 -3.38
N LEU A 55 -2.67 -2.91 -4.27
CA LEU A 55 -2.55 -4.29 -4.74
C LEU A 55 -1.20 -4.45 -5.47
N THR A 56 -0.55 -5.59 -5.24
CA THR A 56 0.63 -5.98 -6.03
C THR A 56 0.22 -6.21 -7.49
N LEU A 57 1.17 -6.18 -8.41
CA LEU A 57 0.91 -6.48 -9.82
C LEU A 57 0.21 -7.84 -9.98
N ALA A 58 0.68 -8.88 -9.30
CA ALA A 58 0.09 -10.21 -9.34
C ALA A 58 -1.39 -10.21 -8.91
N GLU A 59 -1.73 -9.45 -7.87
CA GLU A 59 -3.11 -9.36 -7.37
C GLU A 59 -4.00 -8.48 -8.24
N LYS A 60 -3.43 -7.46 -8.91
CA LYS A 60 -4.15 -6.71 -9.93
C LYS A 60 -4.49 -7.59 -11.12
N LEU A 61 -3.52 -8.38 -11.60
CA LEU A 61 -3.72 -9.33 -12.70
C LEU A 61 -4.72 -10.43 -12.33
N ALA A 62 -4.70 -10.93 -11.09
CA ALA A 62 -5.69 -11.89 -10.63
C ALA A 62 -7.13 -11.33 -10.61
N LYS A 63 -7.29 -10.01 -10.52
CA LYS A 63 -8.59 -9.32 -10.60
C LYS A 63 -8.92 -8.80 -12.00
N PHE A 64 -8.03 -8.99 -12.98
CA PHE A 64 -8.24 -8.52 -14.34
C PHE A 64 -9.25 -9.43 -15.04
N ASP A 65 -10.46 -8.92 -15.25
CA ASP A 65 -11.44 -9.50 -16.17
C ASP A 65 -11.25 -8.93 -17.59
N PRO A 66 -10.87 -9.74 -18.60
CA PRO A 66 -10.72 -9.30 -19.98
C PRO A 66 -12.01 -8.77 -20.62
N ALA A 67 -13.19 -9.22 -20.18
CA ALA A 67 -14.46 -8.74 -20.74
C ALA A 67 -14.80 -7.33 -20.26
N THR A 68 -14.45 -7.01 -19.00
CA THR A 68 -14.72 -5.70 -18.39
C THR A 68 -13.57 -4.70 -18.57
N HIS A 69 -12.33 -5.17 -18.55
CA HIS A 69 -11.13 -4.32 -18.54
C HIS A 69 -10.28 -4.43 -19.82
N GLY A 70 -10.65 -5.31 -20.75
CA GLY A 70 -9.97 -5.43 -22.03
C GLY A 70 -10.41 -4.37 -23.04
N GLY A 71 -9.70 -4.34 -24.18
CA GLY A 71 -9.96 -3.40 -25.27
C GLY A 71 -9.29 -2.05 -25.11
N GLU A 72 -9.25 -1.29 -26.20
CA GLU A 72 -8.76 0.08 -26.22
C GLU A 72 -9.94 1.05 -26.15
N ALA A 73 -9.89 1.99 -25.20
CA ALA A 73 -10.96 2.99 -25.04
C ALA A 73 -11.10 3.92 -26.27
N MET A 74 -10.01 4.09 -27.03
CA MET A 74 -9.99 4.83 -28.30
C MET A 74 -9.46 3.92 -29.41
N ALA A 75 -10.09 2.77 -29.58
CA ALA A 75 -9.77 1.88 -30.69
C ALA A 75 -9.87 2.67 -32.01
N THR A 76 -8.82 2.58 -32.81
CA THR A 76 -8.77 3.14 -34.16
C THR A 76 -8.54 2.03 -35.16
N ASP A 77 -8.86 2.30 -36.41
CA ASP A 77 -8.61 1.35 -37.49
C ASP A 77 -7.12 1.30 -37.78
N ARG A 78 -6.64 0.10 -38.15
CA ARG A 78 -5.26 -0.09 -38.61
C ARG A 78 -5.03 0.74 -39.86
N ILE A 79 -3.92 1.47 -39.90
CA ILE A 79 -3.56 2.34 -41.04
C ILE A 79 -2.16 2.02 -41.56
N GLY A 80 -1.97 2.11 -42.87
CA GLY A 80 -0.67 1.91 -43.51
C GLY A 80 -0.10 0.51 -43.28
N ALA A 81 1.09 0.45 -42.68
CA ALA A 81 1.82 -0.81 -42.47
C ALA A 81 1.19 -1.74 -41.42
N GLU A 82 0.13 -1.32 -40.73
CA GLU A 82 -0.58 -2.13 -39.74
C GLU A 82 -1.68 -3.00 -40.38
N VAL A 83 -2.05 -2.73 -41.64
CA VAL A 83 -3.04 -3.51 -42.39
C VAL A 83 -2.39 -4.81 -42.89
N PHE A 84 -2.28 -5.81 -42.03
CA PHE A 84 -1.88 -7.18 -42.37
C PHE A 84 -3.10 -8.11 -42.46
#